data_AF-A0AAD8XC92-F1
#
_entry.id   AF-A0AAD8XC92-F1
#
_cell.length_a   1.000
_cell.length_b   1.000
_cell.length_c   1.000
_cell.angle_alpha   90.00
_cell.angle_beta   90.00
_cell.angle_gamma   90.00
#
_symmetry.space_group_name_H-M   'P 1'
#
loop_
_entity.id
_entity.type
_entity.pdbx_description
1 polymer ?
#
loop_
_entity_poly.entity_id
_entity_poly.type
_entity_poly.pdbx_seq_one_letter_code
_entity_poly.pdbx_strand_id
1 'polypeptide(L)'
;MSTGDYNIPLEQAFLRCFRLLARNTDVLHRFLDAMKEGLENAETQIHEVVLLLYKGIWLYYFSDQKEEARLAWVRCLEKSIESDSTSERNLAATLLSADRLEVLAATPEAEHPRLVERMKWFADIQGSLGFTSSSSHLASYYMLQKDHLAARSVLQARLESAFEQLSDEYEFNDSSAYYDLGCTLAQLGDKANALAAFSLRLP
;
A
#
# COMPACT_ATOMS: atom_id res chain seq x y z
N MET A 1 12.92 -3.25 -34.92
CA MET A 1 11.96 -3.14 -33.80
C MET A 1 12.69 -3.59 -32.55
N SER A 2 12.87 -2.69 -31.60
CA SER A 2 13.69 -2.89 -30.39
C SER A 2 12.99 -3.85 -29.43
N THR A 3 13.70 -4.89 -29.00
CA THR A 3 13.28 -5.93 -28.03
C THR A 3 13.42 -5.43 -26.58
N GLY A 4 12.87 -4.25 -26.27
CA GLY A 4 13.04 -3.57 -24.98
C GLY A 4 11.90 -3.73 -23.96
N ASP A 5 10.84 -4.48 -24.27
CA ASP A 5 9.57 -4.43 -23.51
C ASP A 5 9.31 -5.59 -22.53
N TYR A 6 10.34 -6.36 -22.14
CA TYR A 6 10.15 -7.53 -21.27
C TYR A 6 10.64 -7.31 -19.84
N ASN A 7 9.88 -6.52 -19.07
CA ASN A 7 9.58 -6.76 -17.65
C ASN A 7 8.76 -5.59 -17.10
N ILE A 8 7.50 -5.49 -17.54
CA ILE A 8 6.53 -4.65 -16.83
C ILE A 8 6.13 -5.44 -15.58
N PRO A 9 6.33 -4.90 -14.36
CA PRO A 9 5.85 -5.54 -13.14
C PRO A 9 4.37 -5.93 -13.25
N LEU A 10 3.99 -7.08 -12.71
CA LEU A 10 2.63 -7.62 -12.85
C LEU A 10 1.56 -6.58 -12.46
N GLU A 11 1.81 -5.80 -11.40
CA GLU A 11 0.93 -4.73 -10.94
C GLU A 11 0.73 -3.63 -12.00
N GLN A 12 1.81 -3.25 -12.71
CA GLN A 12 1.74 -2.25 -13.79
C GLN A 12 1.01 -2.81 -15.02
N ALA A 13 1.15 -4.10 -15.31
CA ALA A 13 0.40 -4.76 -16.39
C ALA A 13 -1.10 -4.77 -16.08
N PHE A 14 -1.50 -5.12 -14.86
CA PHE A 14 -2.90 -5.10 -14.43
C PHE A 14 -3.49 -3.69 -14.44
N LEU A 15 -2.78 -2.68 -13.94
CA LEU A 15 -3.26 -1.29 -13.99
C LEU A 15 -3.45 -0.79 -15.42
N ARG A 16 -2.56 -1.17 -16.35
CA ARG A 16 -2.72 -0.87 -17.78
C ARG A 16 -3.94 -1.57 -18.36
N CYS A 17 -4.15 -2.85 -18.03
CA CYS A 17 -5.35 -3.59 -18.41
C CYS A 17 -6.62 -2.89 -17.91
N PHE A 18 -6.69 -2.51 -16.63
CA PHE A 18 -7.86 -1.80 -16.10
C PHE A 18 -8.11 -0.45 -16.79
N ARG A 19 -7.07 0.33 -17.08
CA ARG A 19 -7.22 1.60 -17.83
C ARG A 19 -7.70 1.39 -19.26
N LEU A 20 -7.25 0.32 -19.92
CA LEU A 20 -7.71 -0.04 -21.27
C LEU A 20 -9.15 -0.53 -21.25
N LEU A 21 -9.50 -1.37 -20.28
CA LEU A 21 -10.84 -1.93 -20.09
C LEU A 21 -11.86 -0.88 -19.65
N ALA A 22 -11.47 0.11 -18.86
CA ALA A 22 -12.36 1.21 -18.46
C ALA A 22 -12.88 2.03 -19.66
N ARG A 23 -12.19 2.00 -20.81
CA ARG A 23 -12.65 2.64 -22.06
C ARG A 23 -13.63 1.78 -22.85
N ASN A 24 -13.82 0.52 -22.47
CA ASN A 24 -14.72 -0.41 -23.13
C ASN A 24 -15.48 -1.25 -22.08
N THR A 25 -16.63 -0.71 -21.66
CA THR A 25 -17.47 -1.29 -20.61
C THR A 25 -17.86 -2.73 -20.88
N ASP A 26 -18.08 -3.14 -22.13
CA ASP A 26 -18.51 -4.52 -22.44
C ASP A 26 -17.39 -5.56 -22.30
N VAL A 27 -16.16 -5.19 -22.63
CA VAL A 27 -14.99 -6.05 -22.42
C VAL A 27 -14.65 -6.09 -20.94
N LEU A 28 -14.83 -4.97 -20.24
CA LEU A 28 -14.69 -4.91 -18.79
C LEU A 28 -15.66 -5.83 -18.08
N HIS A 29 -16.97 -5.81 -18.40
CA HIS A 29 -17.95 -6.70 -17.78
C HIS A 29 -17.60 -8.18 -17.97
N ARG A 30 -17.18 -8.57 -19.18
CA ARG A 30 -16.74 -9.95 -19.46
C ARG A 30 -15.49 -10.35 -18.67
N PHE A 31 -14.53 -9.45 -18.50
CA PHE A 31 -13.36 -9.70 -17.66
C PHE A 31 -13.76 -9.91 -16.19
N LEU A 32 -14.77 -9.18 -15.70
CA LEU A 32 -15.28 -9.33 -14.34
C LEU A 32 -16.05 -10.62 -14.12
N ASP A 33 -16.87 -11.01 -15.10
CA ASP A 33 -17.56 -12.29 -15.05
C ASP A 33 -16.55 -13.44 -15.07
N ALA A 34 -15.49 -13.34 -15.88
CA ALA A 34 -14.39 -14.29 -15.86
C ALA A 34 -13.62 -14.31 -14.53
N MET A 35 -13.43 -13.17 -13.86
CA MET A 35 -12.84 -13.13 -12.52
C MET A 35 -13.76 -13.75 -11.45
N LYS A 36 -15.07 -13.55 -11.54
CA LYS A 36 -16.05 -14.18 -10.64
C LYS A 36 -16.09 -15.69 -10.84
N GLU A 37 -16.18 -16.14 -12.09
CA GLU A 37 -16.10 -17.56 -12.45
C GLU A 37 -14.76 -18.15 -12.00
N GLY A 38 -13.66 -17.42 -12.16
CA GLY A 38 -12.35 -17.82 -11.67
C GLY A 38 -12.27 -17.93 -10.14
N LEU A 39 -13.00 -17.09 -9.40
CA LEU A 39 -13.11 -17.19 -7.94
C LEU A 39 -13.92 -18.41 -7.52
N GLU A 40 -15.02 -18.70 -8.21
CA GLU A 40 -15.86 -19.87 -7.95
C GLU A 40 -15.12 -21.18 -8.26
N ASN A 41 -14.26 -21.16 -9.27
CA ASN A 41 -13.48 -22.30 -9.74
C ASN A 41 -12.01 -22.27 -9.28
N ALA A 42 -11.66 -21.45 -8.28
CA ALA A 42 -10.28 -21.28 -7.86
C ALA A 42 -9.68 -22.61 -7.36
N GLU A 43 -8.83 -23.23 -8.19
CA GLU A 43 -8.20 -24.52 -7.88
C GLU A 43 -7.13 -24.43 -6.78
N THR A 44 -6.60 -23.22 -6.54
CA THR A 44 -5.58 -22.98 -5.52
C THR A 44 -5.89 -21.73 -4.71
N GLN A 45 -5.46 -21.72 -3.45
CA GLN A 45 -5.59 -20.56 -2.56
C GLN A 45 -4.88 -19.32 -3.11
N ILE A 46 -3.76 -19.49 -3.82
CA ILE A 46 -3.00 -18.38 -4.41
C ILE A 46 -3.82 -17.68 -5.50
N HIS A 47 -4.48 -18.43 -6.38
CA HIS A 47 -5.34 -17.84 -7.41
C HIS A 47 -6.50 -17.05 -6.80
N GLU A 48 -7.09 -17.57 -5.72
CA GLU A 48 -8.18 -16.90 -5.01
C GLU A 48 -7.73 -15.55 -4.41
N VAL A 49 -6.57 -15.51 -3.75
CA VAL A 49 -6.02 -14.28 -3.16
C VAL A 49 -5.82 -13.19 -4.21
N VAL A 50 -5.18 -13.54 -5.34
CA VAL A 50 -4.93 -12.60 -6.44
C VAL A 50 -6.25 -12.06 -7.04
N LEU A 51 -7.24 -12.94 -7.25
CA LEU A 51 -8.53 -12.54 -7.78
C LEU A 51 -9.31 -11.64 -6.82
N LEU A 52 -9.26 -11.90 -5.51
CA LEU A 52 -9.87 -11.04 -4.48
C LEU A 52 -9.24 -9.65 -4.46
N LEU A 53 -7.92 -9.56 -4.56
CA LEU A 53 -7.18 -8.30 -4.59
C LEU A 53 -7.64 -7.41 -5.76
N TYR A 54 -7.64 -7.97 -6.97
CA TYR A 54 -7.99 -7.24 -8.17
C TYR A 54 -9.48 -6.94 -8.29
N LYS A 55 -10.35 -7.84 -7.78
CA LYS A 55 -11.78 -7.55 -7.62
C LYS A 55 -12.00 -6.31 -6.76
N GLY A 56 -11.29 -6.19 -5.63
CA GLY A 56 -11.41 -5.02 -4.77
C GLY A 56 -10.94 -3.73 -5.43
N ILE A 57 -9.80 -3.77 -6.14
CA ILE A 57 -9.29 -2.61 -6.92
C ILE A 57 -10.33 -2.16 -7.94
N TRP A 58 -10.94 -3.09 -8.65
CA TRP A 58 -11.97 -2.75 -9.62
C TRP A 58 -13.21 -2.12 -8.96
N LEU A 59 -13.78 -2.79 -7.96
CA LEU A 59 -14.99 -2.34 -7.26
C LEU A 59 -14.82 -0.92 -6.72
N TYR A 60 -13.63 -0.61 -6.20
CA TYR A 60 -13.31 0.67 -5.58
C TYR A 60 -13.16 1.80 -6.60
N TYR A 61 -12.34 1.61 -7.62
CA TYR A 61 -11.94 2.68 -8.53
C TYR A 61 -12.81 2.79 -9.79
N PHE A 62 -13.61 1.76 -10.10
CA PHE A 62 -14.32 1.67 -11.38
C PHE A 62 -15.81 1.31 -11.27
N SER A 63 -16.30 0.94 -10.09
CA SER A 63 -17.71 0.54 -9.91
C SER A 63 -18.46 1.33 -8.83
N ASP A 64 -17.80 2.23 -8.10
CA ASP A 64 -18.35 2.96 -6.94
C ASP A 64 -18.91 2.04 -5.81
N GLN A 65 -18.58 0.74 -5.87
CA GLN A 65 -18.97 -0.28 -4.89
C GLN A 65 -17.90 -0.39 -3.81
N LYS A 66 -17.69 0.71 -3.07
CA LYS A 66 -16.58 0.83 -2.12
C LYS A 66 -16.64 -0.18 -0.98
N GLU A 67 -17.83 -0.55 -0.52
CA GLU A 67 -17.95 -1.49 0.61
C GLU A 67 -17.62 -2.93 0.18
N GLU A 68 -18.11 -3.34 -0.99
CA GLU A 68 -17.79 -4.62 -1.59
C GLU A 68 -16.29 -4.72 -1.91
N ALA A 69 -15.67 -3.61 -2.33
CA ALA A 69 -14.21 -3.51 -2.48
C ALA A 69 -13.48 -3.79 -1.18
N ARG A 70 -13.87 -3.11 -0.09
CA ARG A 70 -13.28 -3.32 1.25
C ARG A 70 -13.41 -4.78 1.68
N LEU A 71 -14.58 -5.39 1.50
CA LEU A 71 -14.81 -6.79 1.84
C LEU A 71 -13.91 -7.73 1.03
N ALA A 72 -13.70 -7.46 -0.27
CA ALA A 72 -12.79 -8.24 -1.10
C ALA A 72 -11.34 -8.14 -0.60
N TRP A 73 -10.87 -6.93 -0.26
CA TRP A 73 -9.52 -6.74 0.29
C TRP A 73 -9.33 -7.35 1.67
N VAL A 74 -10.34 -7.31 2.55
CA VAL A 74 -10.27 -7.99 3.87
C VAL A 74 -10.12 -9.49 3.68
N ARG A 75 -10.93 -10.10 2.80
CA ARG A 75 -10.81 -11.54 2.50
C ARG A 75 -9.48 -11.89 1.84
N CYS A 76 -8.99 -11.04 0.95
CA CYS A 76 -7.66 -11.17 0.36
C CYS A 76 -6.59 -11.20 1.44
N LEU A 77 -6.64 -10.25 2.39
CA LEU A 77 -5.69 -10.15 3.49
C LEU A 77 -5.72 -11.41 4.38
N GLU A 78 -6.91 -11.84 4.80
CA GLU A 78 -7.09 -13.04 5.62
C GLU A 78 -6.52 -14.28 4.94
N LYS A 79 -6.90 -14.52 3.67
CA LYS A 79 -6.40 -15.68 2.91
C LYS A 79 -4.91 -15.60 2.61
N SER A 80 -4.38 -14.42 2.35
CA SER A 80 -2.95 -14.23 2.11
C SER A 80 -2.08 -14.54 3.34
N ILE A 81 -2.64 -14.42 4.55
CA ILE A 81 -1.99 -14.87 5.78
C ILE A 81 -1.98 -16.40 5.84
N GLU A 82 -3.09 -17.04 5.49
CA GLU A 82 -3.21 -18.51 5.44
C GLU A 82 -2.31 -19.15 4.39
N SER A 83 -2.18 -18.53 3.22
CA SER A 83 -1.41 -19.03 2.07
C SER A 83 0.02 -18.48 1.98
N ASP A 84 0.47 -17.73 2.99
CA ASP A 84 1.77 -17.02 3.04
C ASP A 84 2.10 -16.17 1.79
N SER A 85 1.07 -15.59 1.18
CA SER A 85 1.20 -14.76 -0.03
C SER A 85 1.56 -13.31 0.35
N THR A 86 2.85 -13.09 0.62
CA THR A 86 3.36 -11.84 1.20
C THR A 86 3.08 -10.59 0.34
N SER A 87 3.18 -10.69 -0.99
CA SER A 87 2.96 -9.54 -1.87
C SER A 87 1.51 -9.04 -1.81
N GLU A 88 0.57 -9.95 -1.98
CA GLU A 88 -0.86 -9.68 -1.96
C GLU A 88 -1.32 -9.24 -0.57
N ARG A 89 -0.76 -9.84 0.49
CA ARG A 89 -0.96 -9.41 1.89
C ARG A 89 -0.60 -7.94 2.06
N ASN A 90 0.58 -7.55 1.58
CA ASN A 90 1.08 -6.19 1.68
C ASN A 90 0.26 -5.21 0.85
N LEU A 91 -0.14 -5.58 -0.36
CA LEU A 91 -0.94 -4.69 -1.20
C LEU A 91 -2.37 -4.51 -0.64
N ALA A 92 -3.00 -5.58 -0.15
CA ALA A 92 -4.31 -5.50 0.50
C ALA A 92 -4.27 -4.61 1.76
N ALA A 93 -3.27 -4.79 2.63
CA ALA A 93 -3.07 -3.94 3.82
C ALA A 93 -2.88 -2.46 3.44
N THR A 94 -2.11 -2.19 2.37
CA THR A 94 -1.88 -0.84 1.85
C THR A 94 -3.17 -0.19 1.35
N LEU A 95 -3.98 -0.91 0.58
CA LEU A 95 -5.24 -0.41 0.04
C LEU A 95 -6.26 -0.14 1.17
N LEU A 96 -6.34 -1.06 2.13
CA LEU A 96 -7.21 -0.91 3.29
C LEU A 96 -6.79 0.26 4.19
N SER A 97 -5.49 0.48 4.42
CA SER A 97 -5.02 1.61 5.22
C SER A 97 -5.21 2.96 4.50
N ALA A 98 -5.04 3.01 3.17
CA ALA A 98 -5.32 4.20 2.37
C ALA A 98 -6.80 4.60 2.44
N ASP A 99 -7.70 3.66 2.18
CA ASP A 99 -9.16 3.89 2.26
C ASP A 99 -9.58 4.36 3.66
N ARG A 100 -8.98 3.82 4.72
CA ARG A 100 -9.28 4.25 6.10
C ARG A 100 -8.83 5.68 6.36
N LEU A 101 -7.64 6.07 5.88
CA LEU A 101 -7.17 7.44 5.98
C LEU A 101 -8.11 8.42 5.27
N GLU A 102 -8.61 8.06 4.08
CA GLU A 102 -9.57 8.88 3.35
C GLU A 102 -10.90 9.02 4.10
N VAL A 103 -11.43 7.91 4.63
CA VAL A 103 -12.70 7.92 5.36
C VAL A 103 -12.61 8.64 6.70
N LEU A 104 -11.45 8.62 7.36
CA LEU A 104 -11.23 9.32 8.63
C LEU A 104 -11.53 10.82 8.54
N ALA A 105 -11.23 11.45 7.41
CA ALA A 105 -11.52 12.87 7.18
C ALA A 105 -13.02 13.22 7.23
N ALA A 106 -13.89 12.26 6.90
CA ALA A 106 -15.34 12.42 6.90
C ALA A 106 -16.04 11.77 8.11
N THR A 107 -15.28 11.10 8.97
CA THR A 107 -15.82 10.32 10.10
C THR A 107 -15.76 11.14 11.39
N PRO A 108 -16.80 11.09 12.25
CA PRO A 108 -16.74 11.73 13.58
C PRO A 108 -15.55 11.25 14.42
N GLU A 109 -14.93 12.15 15.17
CA GLU A 109 -13.75 11.85 16.02
C GLU A 109 -13.98 10.68 16.99
N ALA A 110 -15.22 10.49 17.46
CA ALA A 110 -15.60 9.39 18.35
C ALA A 110 -15.34 7.99 17.76
N GLU A 111 -15.36 7.85 16.43
CA GLU A 111 -15.13 6.58 15.72
C GLU A 111 -13.67 6.40 15.29
N HIS A 112 -12.83 7.45 15.42
CA HIS A 112 -11.42 7.38 15.02
C HIS A 112 -10.64 6.29 15.75
N PRO A 113 -10.79 6.04 17.07
CA PRO A 113 -10.03 5.01 17.77
C PRO A 113 -10.14 3.62 17.13
N ARG A 114 -11.36 3.23 16.71
CA ARG A 114 -11.62 1.94 16.06
C ARG A 114 -10.96 1.85 14.68
N LEU A 115 -11.00 2.93 13.90
CA LEU A 115 -10.38 2.98 12.57
C LEU A 115 -8.85 2.95 12.67
N VAL A 116 -8.29 3.68 13.65
CA VAL A 116 -6.86 3.74 13.93
C VAL A 116 -6.34 2.39 14.42
N GLU A 117 -7.08 1.67 15.26
CA GLU A 117 -6.71 0.32 15.70
C GLU A 117 -6.56 -0.64 14.51
N ARG A 118 -7.50 -0.58 13.55
CA ARG A 118 -7.39 -1.33 12.29
C ARG A 118 -6.17 -0.92 11.47
N MET A 119 -5.84 0.36 11.40
CA MET A 119 -4.65 0.84 10.69
C MET A 119 -3.34 0.36 11.33
N LYS A 120 -3.28 0.30 12.67
CA LYS A 120 -2.15 -0.31 13.39
C LYS A 120 -1.97 -1.77 13.01
N TRP A 121 -3.05 -2.54 13.03
CA TRP A 121 -3.02 -3.94 12.62
C TRP A 121 -2.50 -4.15 11.19
N PHE A 122 -2.89 -3.28 10.25
CA PHE A 122 -2.35 -3.33 8.88
C PHE A 122 -0.84 -3.02 8.83
N ALA A 123 -0.37 -2.04 9.61
CA ALA A 123 1.05 -1.73 9.71
C ALA A 123 1.84 -2.91 10.30
N ASP A 124 1.32 -3.55 11.34
CA ASP A 124 1.97 -4.68 12.01
C ASP A 124 2.09 -5.90 11.09
N ILE A 125 1.05 -6.22 10.31
CA ILE A 125 1.06 -7.38 9.38
C ILE A 125 2.05 -7.22 8.23
N GLN A 126 2.28 -5.99 7.76
CA GLN A 126 3.26 -5.75 6.69
C GLN A 126 4.71 -5.92 7.17
N GLY A 127 4.92 -6.07 8.48
CA GLY A 127 6.22 -6.31 9.09
C GLY A 127 6.87 -5.05 9.66
N SER A 128 7.73 -5.25 10.66
CA SER A 128 8.41 -4.20 11.43
C SER A 128 9.70 -3.67 10.80
N LEU A 129 10.27 -4.38 9.81
CA LEU A 129 11.62 -4.13 9.27
C LEU A 129 11.63 -3.27 8.00
N GLY A 130 10.49 -2.70 7.58
CA GLY A 130 10.40 -2.07 6.27
C GLY A 130 9.54 -0.81 6.23
N PHE A 131 9.81 0.01 5.24
CA PHE A 131 8.91 1.08 4.81
C PHE A 131 7.59 0.47 4.33
N THR A 132 6.54 0.59 5.14
CA THR A 132 5.21 0.14 4.76
C THR A 132 4.32 1.34 4.47
N SER A 133 3.49 1.20 3.42
CA SER A 133 2.51 2.25 3.11
C SER A 133 1.48 2.39 4.24
N SER A 134 1.17 1.32 4.98
CA SER A 134 0.22 1.42 6.11
C SER A 134 0.77 2.19 7.30
N SER A 135 2.06 2.01 7.67
CA SER A 135 2.68 2.84 8.72
C SER A 135 2.71 4.30 8.29
N SER A 136 2.94 4.56 7.00
CA SER A 136 2.86 5.90 6.43
C SER A 136 1.44 6.48 6.54
N HIS A 137 0.38 5.74 6.17
CA HIS A 137 -0.99 6.25 6.32
C HIS A 137 -1.34 6.54 7.79
N LEU A 138 -0.91 5.68 8.72
CA LEU A 138 -1.12 5.87 10.15
C LEU A 138 -0.37 7.09 10.69
N ALA A 139 0.90 7.29 10.30
CA ALA A 139 1.67 8.46 10.70
C ALA A 139 1.07 9.75 10.14
N SER A 140 0.59 9.73 8.89
CA SER A 140 -0.14 10.87 8.29
C SER A 140 -1.40 11.22 9.08
N TYR A 141 -2.17 10.23 9.52
CA TYR A 141 -3.30 10.47 10.42
C TYR A 141 -2.85 11.17 11.70
N TYR A 142 -1.81 10.67 12.38
CA TYR A 142 -1.33 11.30 13.61
C TYR A 142 -0.82 12.73 13.39
N MET A 143 -0.16 13.00 12.26
CA MET A 143 0.25 14.35 11.88
C MET A 143 -0.95 15.28 11.67
N LEU A 144 -2.04 14.81 11.06
CA LEU A 144 -3.28 15.58 10.91
C LEU A 144 -3.93 15.89 12.26
N GLN A 145 -3.86 14.97 13.21
CA GLN A 145 -4.32 15.16 14.59
C GLN A 145 -3.35 16.00 15.46
N LYS A 146 -2.24 16.47 14.88
CA LYS A 146 -1.15 17.18 15.58
C LYS A 146 -0.49 16.36 16.69
N ASP A 147 -0.64 15.03 16.65
CA ASP A 147 0.08 14.10 17.53
C ASP A 147 1.42 13.72 16.90
N HIS A 148 2.36 14.66 16.98
CA HIS A 148 3.70 14.50 16.40
C HIS A 148 4.49 13.36 17.07
N LEU A 149 4.23 13.06 18.35
CA LEU A 149 4.90 11.99 19.07
C LEU A 149 4.44 10.62 18.57
N ALA A 150 3.13 10.41 18.40
CA ALA A 150 2.62 9.17 17.84
C ALA A 150 3.06 8.97 16.39
N ALA A 151 3.04 10.03 15.57
CA ALA A 151 3.53 9.97 14.20
C ALA A 151 5.01 9.54 14.13
N ARG A 152 5.87 10.12 14.99
CA ARG A 152 7.28 9.76 15.07
C ARG A 152 7.48 8.33 15.55
N SER A 153 6.73 7.89 16.55
CA SER A 153 6.80 6.52 17.08
C SER A 153 6.54 5.48 15.98
N VAL A 154 5.50 5.70 15.16
CA VAL A 154 5.17 4.79 14.04
C VAL A 154 6.27 4.72 12.98
N LEU A 155 7.01 5.80 12.76
CA LEU A 155 8.05 5.88 11.73
C LEU A 155 9.47 5.66 12.28
N GLN A 156 9.61 5.38 13.58
CA GLN A 156 10.91 5.32 14.24
C GLN A 156 11.82 4.23 13.65
N ALA A 157 11.28 3.02 13.41
CA ALA A 157 12.05 1.92 12.80
C ALA A 157 12.55 2.28 11.39
N ARG A 158 11.81 3.10 10.64
CA ARG A 158 12.24 3.58 9.31
C ARG A 158 13.38 4.58 9.42
N LEU A 159 13.34 5.49 10.39
CA LEU A 159 14.44 6.41 10.66
C LEU A 159 15.70 5.64 11.02
N GLU A 160 15.58 4.68 11.94
CA GLU A 160 16.70 3.83 12.39
C GLU A 160 17.30 3.04 11.23
N SER A 161 16.47 2.36 10.44
CA SER A 161 16.94 1.59 9.27
C SER A 161 17.64 2.47 8.23
N ALA A 162 17.14 3.69 7.97
CA ALA A 162 17.80 4.60 7.03
C ALA A 162 19.17 5.06 7.57
N PHE A 163 19.29 5.36 8.87
CA PHE A 163 20.59 5.70 9.46
C PHE A 163 21.55 4.52 9.49
N GLU A 164 21.07 3.32 9.76
CA GLU A 164 21.89 2.09 9.72
C GLU A 164 22.48 1.87 8.33
N GLN A 165 21.67 1.98 7.27
CA GLN A 165 22.13 1.87 5.89
C GLN A 165 23.16 2.95 5.56
N LEU A 166 22.88 4.21 5.86
CA LEU A 166 23.81 5.33 5.60
C LEU A 166 25.10 5.28 6.43
N SER A 167 25.17 4.42 7.44
CA SER A 167 26.34 4.25 8.30
C SER A 167 27.12 2.97 7.99
N ASP A 168 26.64 2.14 7.06
CA ASP A 168 27.31 0.90 6.67
C ASP A 168 28.46 1.17 5.68
N GLU A 169 29.21 0.12 5.33
CA GLU A 169 30.34 0.22 4.37
C GLU A 169 29.88 0.10 2.89
N TYR A 170 28.58 -0.03 2.63
CA TYR A 170 28.00 -0.39 1.34
C TYR A 170 27.19 0.75 0.72
N GLU A 171 27.88 1.67 0.04
CA GLU A 171 27.29 2.84 -0.64
C GLU A 171 26.19 2.51 -1.70
N PHE A 172 26.00 1.24 -2.07
CA PHE A 172 25.02 0.82 -3.07
C PHE A 172 23.57 1.14 -2.68
N ASN A 173 23.24 1.12 -1.39
CA ASN A 173 21.89 1.37 -0.88
C ASN A 173 21.66 2.84 -0.44
N ASP A 174 22.71 3.67 -0.38
CA ASP A 174 22.65 5.06 0.11
C ASP A 174 21.58 5.90 -0.56
N SER A 175 21.46 5.81 -1.89
CA SER A 175 20.43 6.55 -2.63
C SER A 175 19.01 6.17 -2.17
N SER A 176 18.77 4.90 -1.82
CA SER A 176 17.48 4.47 -1.28
C SER A 176 17.31 4.98 0.14
N ALA A 177 18.35 4.86 0.97
CA ALA A 177 18.33 5.28 2.35
C ALA A 177 18.10 6.79 2.50
N TYR A 178 18.76 7.63 1.70
CA TYR A 178 18.51 9.08 1.64
C TYR A 178 17.10 9.41 1.17
N TYR A 179 16.56 8.68 0.18
CA TYR A 179 15.19 8.85 -0.25
C TYR A 179 14.20 8.53 0.88
N ASP A 180 14.42 7.42 1.57
CA ASP A 180 13.56 6.97 2.67
C ASP A 180 13.63 7.93 3.87
N LEU A 181 14.82 8.38 4.22
CA LEU A 181 15.03 9.40 5.25
C LEU A 181 14.31 10.69 4.87
N GLY A 182 14.48 11.17 3.64
CA GLY A 182 13.82 12.37 3.14
C GLY A 182 12.29 12.28 3.17
N CYS A 183 11.72 11.18 2.70
CA CYS A 183 10.28 10.94 2.76
C CYS A 183 9.76 10.90 4.21
N THR A 184 10.49 10.26 5.12
CA THR A 184 10.11 10.15 6.54
C THR A 184 10.13 11.51 7.23
N LEU A 185 11.21 12.27 7.05
CA LEU A 185 11.35 13.61 7.63
C LEU A 185 10.30 14.57 7.06
N ALA A 186 10.03 14.51 5.75
CA ALA A 186 8.99 15.31 5.11
C ALA A 186 7.62 15.01 5.71
N GLN A 187 7.32 13.72 5.94
CA GLN A 187 6.08 13.27 6.54
C GLN A 187 5.93 13.74 7.99
N LEU A 188 7.02 13.75 8.76
CA LEU A 188 7.07 14.29 10.12
C LEU A 188 7.05 15.83 10.17
N GLY A 189 7.05 16.51 9.02
CA GLY A 189 7.02 17.97 8.92
C GLY A 189 8.40 18.63 9.08
N ASP A 190 9.48 17.86 9.19
CA ASP A 190 10.85 18.37 9.26
C ASP A 190 11.39 18.70 7.87
N LYS A 191 10.86 19.79 7.31
CA LYS A 191 11.12 20.19 5.91
C LYS A 191 12.59 20.46 5.63
N ALA A 192 13.32 21.03 6.59
CA ALA A 192 14.72 21.40 6.39
C ALA A 192 15.60 20.15 6.27
N ASN A 193 15.46 19.21 7.20
CA ASN A 193 16.24 17.97 7.15
C ASN A 193 15.76 17.05 6.01
N ALA A 194 14.47 17.08 5.67
CA ALA A 194 13.96 16.36 4.50
C ALA A 194 14.60 16.86 3.20
N LEU A 195 14.68 18.19 3.02
CA LEU A 195 15.32 18.78 1.84
C LEU A 195 16.81 18.45 1.79
N ALA A 196 17.50 18.47 2.93
CA ALA A 196 18.90 18.07 3.00
C ALA A 196 19.08 16.60 2.56
N ALA A 197 18.28 15.68 3.10
CA ALA A 197 18.32 14.26 2.72
C ALA A 197 18.06 14.06 1.22
N PHE A 198 17.06 14.73 0.64
CA PHE A 198 16.81 14.64 -0.80
C PHE A 198 17.94 15.23 -1.66
N SER A 199 18.67 16.22 -1.14
CA SER A 199 19.78 16.85 -1.87
C SER A 199 21.01 15.95 -1.91
N LEU A 200 21.18 15.08 -0.91
CA LEU A 200 22.28 14.10 -0.85
C LEU A 200 22.05 12.88 -1.75
N ARG A 201 20.83 12.70 -2.26
CA ARG A 201 20.49 11.66 -3.24
C ARG A 201 21.06 11.94 -4.64
N LEU A 202 21.46 13.18 -4.92
CA LEU A 202 21.91 13.57 -6.26
C LEU A 202 23.36 13.13 -6.50
N PRO A 203 23.68 12.51 -7.65
CA PRO A 203 25.05 12.18 -8.04
C PRO A 203 25.94 13.42 -8.21
#